data_AF-A0A519L7F5-F1
#
_entry.id   AF-A0A519L7F5-F1
#
_cell.length_a   1.000
_cell.length_b   1.000
_cell.length_c   1.000
_cell.angle_alpha   90.00
_cell.angle_beta   90.00
_cell.angle_gamma   90.00
#
_symmetry.space_group_name_H-M   'P 1'
#
loop_
_entity.id
_entity.type
_entity.pdbx_description
1 polymer ?
#
loop_
_entity_poly.entity_id
_entity_poly.type
_entity_poly.pdbx_seq_one_letter_code
_entity_poly.pdbx_strand_id
1 'polypeptide(L)'
;IGISVDVKGVKSIQIENDNGELNSQKPYYPFTAQPIKGSNFFIKCPEMFSKKWQNADITINWKNTPDSITDLYNGYVIKPNQNVSLAEYQKLKTSVVGSDAYFTADTALLHREIWYTKANNIDVFKKIEGAGYQTQFSISNMNDESGTSEAIRLTFNQSSLQDAYPKLYTLALSSNSELGKLIPNEPYIPLAEDIELNYSAKDEVYLYLEKDPEGEASKSEGVQLYHEDAFGQYEKDVKLQEIVPVHKNGGELYIGLEATPQTTVSLLIQMLEGSENPLVDTFSDKEFIEWSILSGNTWVDLSGNILQNETRKFLESGIVKFKISKDIDTNHTRFTDGLIWIRAKSQRSYDAVCKIQGIYTQAVLATFQNKDNDLSHLNNGLGAETISKLITRVPQVKSVNQPYNSFDGKYKETDLEFYRRVSERLRHKHRAITQWDYEHLILQEFQEVFKVKCLNHTSEKSYMAPGHVTLMVVPNIKNKNAFDVYQPRVSRASLNKIQNYINELNTLHVEAQVINPNYKEAKVEAKVKFFEQYDEAFYLKQLDEDIKKYISPWAFTDSNEIDFNVVLNVNQLVNYLEQLHYVDYIDEVKILVNNVLQKQSLIEVDPKSILVSAKQHIVGITDQICI
;
A
#
# COMPACT_ATOMS: atom_id res chain seq x y z
N ILE A 1 22.11 5.05 1.77
CA ILE A 1 21.85 3.83 2.57
C ILE A 1 23.06 2.92 2.42
N GLY A 2 23.73 2.58 3.51
CA GLY A 2 24.85 1.64 3.51
C GLY A 2 24.39 0.24 3.89
N ILE A 3 24.83 -0.77 3.17
CA ILE A 3 24.62 -2.18 3.46
C ILE A 3 25.95 -2.76 3.90
N SER A 4 25.96 -3.46 5.02
CA SER A 4 27.12 -4.20 5.52
C SER A 4 26.72 -5.65 5.71
N VAL A 5 27.58 -6.56 5.27
CA VAL A 5 27.35 -8.00 5.35
C VAL A 5 28.58 -8.64 5.99
N ASP A 6 28.34 -9.47 7.00
CA ASP A 6 29.35 -10.33 7.62
C ASP A 6 28.99 -11.80 7.33
N VAL A 7 29.84 -12.47 6.55
CA VAL A 7 29.64 -13.86 6.14
C VAL A 7 30.63 -14.75 6.88
N LYS A 8 30.14 -15.84 7.48
CA LYS A 8 30.93 -16.77 8.27
C LYS A 8 30.78 -18.20 7.77
N GLY A 9 31.84 -19.00 7.89
CA GLY A 9 31.83 -20.44 7.65
C GLY A 9 31.78 -20.82 6.17
N VAL A 10 32.30 -20.00 5.25
CA VAL A 10 32.27 -20.33 3.83
C VAL A 10 33.18 -21.53 3.58
N LYS A 11 32.59 -22.65 3.14
CA LYS A 11 33.31 -23.88 2.76
C LYS A 11 33.29 -24.16 1.26
N SER A 12 32.38 -23.53 0.52
CA SER A 12 32.25 -23.63 -0.94
C SER A 12 33.29 -22.76 -1.65
N ILE A 13 34.57 -23.04 -1.41
CA ILE A 13 35.69 -22.29 -1.96
C ILE A 13 36.35 -23.14 -3.06
N GLN A 14 36.72 -22.48 -4.16
CA GLN A 14 37.52 -23.08 -5.22
C GLN A 14 38.99 -22.99 -4.82
N ILE A 15 39.69 -24.13 -4.84
CA ILE A 15 41.08 -24.22 -4.41
C ILE A 15 41.92 -24.89 -5.49
N GLU A 16 43.16 -24.46 -5.63
CA GLU A 16 44.06 -24.91 -6.69
C GLU A 16 45.49 -24.91 -6.14
N ASN A 17 46.34 -25.81 -6.62
CA ASN A 17 47.78 -25.77 -6.37
C ASN A 17 48.57 -25.81 -7.68
N ASP A 18 49.89 -25.91 -7.63
CA ASP A 18 50.72 -25.94 -8.84
C ASP A 18 50.41 -27.12 -9.80
N ASN A 19 49.70 -28.17 -9.35
CA ASN A 19 49.28 -29.30 -10.18
C ASN A 19 47.85 -29.15 -10.76
N GLY A 20 47.10 -28.13 -10.36
CA GLY A 20 45.74 -27.85 -10.81
C GLY A 20 44.70 -27.81 -9.69
N GLU A 21 43.43 -27.91 -10.09
CA GLU A 21 42.27 -27.74 -9.20
C GLU A 21 42.15 -28.88 -8.16
N LEU A 22 41.78 -28.51 -6.94
CA LEU A 22 41.64 -29.40 -5.80
C LEU A 22 40.18 -29.46 -5.33
N ASN A 23 39.79 -30.59 -4.72
CA ASN A 23 38.46 -30.75 -4.16
C ASN A 23 38.46 -30.39 -2.66
N SER A 24 37.86 -29.25 -2.30
CA SER A 24 37.77 -28.75 -0.91
C SER A 24 36.89 -29.60 0.02
N GLN A 25 36.11 -30.55 -0.50
CA GLN A 25 35.25 -31.44 0.30
C GLN A 25 35.98 -32.70 0.82
N LYS A 26 37.24 -32.91 0.42
CA LYS A 26 38.06 -34.04 0.84
C LYS A 26 39.43 -33.52 1.29
N PRO A 27 40.19 -34.25 2.12
CA PRO A 27 41.55 -33.83 2.43
C PRO A 27 42.42 -33.68 1.18
N TYR A 28 43.21 -32.61 1.11
CA TYR A 28 44.03 -32.25 -0.06
C TYR A 28 45.42 -31.75 0.36
N TYR A 29 46.36 -31.76 -0.58
CA TYR A 29 47.71 -31.24 -0.38
C TYR A 29 47.81 -29.83 -0.97
N PRO A 30 47.78 -28.76 -0.15
CA PRO A 30 47.77 -27.38 -0.65
C PRO A 30 49.04 -27.05 -1.45
N PHE A 31 50.18 -27.61 -1.03
CA PHE A 31 51.49 -27.39 -1.66
C PHE A 31 51.97 -28.60 -2.47
N THR A 32 51.02 -29.38 -3.03
CA THR A 32 51.25 -30.68 -3.69
C THR A 32 51.72 -31.79 -2.74
N ALA A 33 51.71 -33.03 -3.20
CA ALA A 33 52.23 -34.17 -2.43
C ALA A 33 53.76 -34.12 -2.25
N GLN A 34 54.45 -33.25 -3.00
CA GLN A 34 55.87 -32.99 -2.87
C GLN A 34 56.16 -31.48 -2.78
N PRO A 35 55.92 -30.85 -1.61
CA PRO A 35 56.14 -29.42 -1.42
C PRO A 35 57.61 -29.04 -1.63
N ILE A 36 57.83 -28.10 -2.55
CA ILE A 36 59.12 -27.47 -2.80
C ILE A 36 59.05 -26.01 -2.36
N LYS A 37 60.23 -25.40 -2.18
CA LYS A 37 60.30 -23.96 -1.96
C LYS A 37 59.65 -23.23 -3.14
N GLY A 38 58.65 -22.39 -2.84
CA GLY A 38 57.89 -21.64 -3.82
C GLY A 38 56.62 -22.34 -4.31
N SER A 39 56.24 -23.49 -3.73
CA SER A 39 54.96 -24.13 -4.04
C SER A 39 53.79 -23.23 -3.70
N ASN A 40 52.81 -23.12 -4.60
CA ASN A 40 51.68 -22.21 -4.46
C ASN A 40 50.37 -22.95 -4.20
N PHE A 41 49.57 -22.34 -3.34
CA PHE A 41 48.18 -22.70 -3.08
C PHE A 41 47.30 -21.48 -3.34
N PHE A 42 46.30 -21.64 -4.20
CA PHE A 42 45.39 -20.59 -4.63
C PHE A 42 44.00 -20.83 -4.05
N ILE A 43 43.39 -19.77 -3.54
CA ILE A 43 42.07 -19.76 -2.91
C ILE A 43 41.21 -18.75 -3.68
N LYS A 44 40.12 -19.23 -4.27
CA LYS A 44 39.19 -18.46 -5.10
C LYS A 44 37.79 -18.50 -4.48
N CYS A 45 37.22 -17.33 -4.19
CA CYS A 45 35.87 -17.18 -3.66
C CYS A 45 35.08 -16.20 -4.55
N PRO A 46 34.46 -16.68 -5.65
CA PRO A 46 33.77 -15.80 -6.60
C PRO A 46 32.72 -14.89 -5.97
N GLU A 47 32.00 -15.38 -4.96
CA GLU A 47 30.96 -14.62 -4.24
C GLU A 47 31.53 -13.42 -3.45
N MET A 48 32.66 -13.61 -2.79
CA MET A 48 33.34 -12.52 -2.06
C MET A 48 33.93 -11.52 -3.06
N PHE A 49 34.58 -12.02 -4.11
CA PHE A 49 35.27 -11.19 -5.10
C PHE A 49 34.33 -10.37 -5.98
N SER A 50 33.08 -10.80 -6.17
CA SER A 50 32.05 -9.99 -6.84
C SER A 50 31.53 -8.82 -5.99
N LYS A 51 31.90 -8.73 -4.71
CA LYS A 51 31.46 -7.69 -3.77
C LYS A 51 32.59 -6.72 -3.43
N LYS A 52 32.24 -5.56 -2.86
CA LYS A 52 33.18 -4.63 -2.21
C LYS A 52 33.58 -5.17 -0.83
N TRP A 53 34.36 -6.25 -0.82
CA TRP A 53 34.84 -6.90 0.40
C TRP A 53 35.98 -6.10 1.05
N GLN A 54 36.02 -6.10 2.38
CA GLN A 54 36.99 -5.34 3.17
C GLN A 54 38.04 -6.26 3.81
N ASN A 55 37.58 -7.32 4.47
CA ASN A 55 38.44 -8.27 5.15
C ASN A 55 38.03 -9.70 4.81
N ALA A 56 39.02 -10.58 4.72
CA ALA A 56 38.85 -12.03 4.56
C ALA A 56 39.77 -12.74 5.56
N ASP A 57 39.19 -13.53 6.45
CA ASP A 57 39.90 -14.37 7.41
C ASP A 57 39.85 -15.82 6.94
N ILE A 58 41.02 -16.43 6.77
CA ILE A 58 41.17 -17.78 6.26
C ILE A 58 41.74 -18.66 7.36
N THR A 59 41.10 -19.80 7.58
CA THR A 59 41.57 -20.86 8.48
C THR A 59 41.72 -22.16 7.70
N ILE A 60 42.89 -22.79 7.79
CA ILE A 60 43.17 -24.11 7.22
C ILE A 60 43.43 -25.07 8.37
N ASN A 61 42.62 -26.13 8.46
CA ASN A 61 42.79 -27.18 9.45
C ASN A 61 43.69 -28.27 8.88
N TRP A 62 44.78 -28.62 9.57
CA TRP A 62 45.70 -29.65 9.10
C TRP A 62 45.32 -31.02 9.66
N LYS A 63 45.35 -32.04 8.79
CA LYS A 63 45.03 -33.43 9.11
C LYS A 63 46.27 -34.25 9.40
N ASN A 64 46.16 -35.21 10.31
CA ASN A 64 47.24 -36.16 10.64
C ASN A 64 48.54 -35.45 11.06
N THR A 65 48.40 -34.35 11.79
CA THR A 65 49.53 -33.54 12.25
C THR A 65 50.32 -34.28 13.33
N PRO A 66 51.65 -34.14 13.39
CA PRO A 66 52.44 -34.68 14.49
C PRO A 66 52.06 -34.03 15.83
N ASP A 67 52.32 -34.72 16.94
CA ASP A 67 52.13 -34.14 18.29
C ASP A 67 53.03 -32.92 18.54
N SER A 68 54.19 -32.89 17.87
CA SER A 68 55.22 -31.86 17.99
C SER A 68 56.05 -31.81 16.70
N ILE A 69 56.04 -30.68 16.01
CA ILE A 69 56.85 -30.48 14.79
C ILE A 69 58.34 -30.50 15.12
N THR A 70 58.74 -29.85 16.22
CA THR A 70 60.16 -29.86 16.64
C THR A 70 60.68 -31.27 16.92
N ASP A 71 59.87 -32.14 17.52
CA ASP A 71 60.28 -33.52 17.81
C ASP A 71 60.32 -34.37 16.54
N LEU A 72 59.33 -34.22 15.64
CA LEU A 72 59.31 -34.90 14.35
C LEU A 72 60.59 -34.62 13.56
N TYR A 73 61.02 -33.35 13.54
CA TYR A 73 62.16 -32.90 12.76
C TYR A 73 63.48 -32.83 13.55
N ASN A 74 63.58 -33.41 14.75
CA ASN A 74 64.80 -33.31 15.57
C ASN A 74 66.06 -33.89 14.89
N GLY A 75 65.89 -34.91 14.03
CA GLY A 75 66.98 -35.50 13.23
C GLY A 75 67.43 -34.67 12.02
N TYR A 76 66.75 -33.57 11.70
CA TYR A 76 67.00 -32.78 10.49
C TYR A 76 68.05 -31.70 10.71
N VAL A 77 69.32 -32.08 10.71
CA VAL A 77 70.46 -31.18 11.02
C VAL A 77 71.11 -30.54 9.78
N ILE A 78 70.58 -30.80 8.58
CA ILE A 78 71.10 -30.30 7.30
C ILE A 78 69.98 -29.57 6.55
N LYS A 79 70.31 -28.46 5.90
CA LYS A 79 69.36 -27.71 5.04
C LYS A 79 69.15 -28.41 3.68
N PRO A 80 67.99 -28.22 3.03
CA PRO A 80 67.80 -28.51 1.61
C PRO A 80 69.02 -28.14 0.76
N ASN A 81 69.44 -29.05 -0.14
CA ASN A 81 70.57 -28.87 -1.06
C ASN A 81 71.96 -28.62 -0.43
N GLN A 82 72.13 -28.76 0.88
CA GLN A 82 73.44 -28.62 1.51
C GLN A 82 74.27 -29.89 1.30
N ASN A 83 75.48 -29.73 0.74
CA ASN A 83 76.46 -30.81 0.64
C ASN A 83 77.28 -30.90 1.92
N VAL A 84 77.30 -32.09 2.51
CA VAL A 84 77.95 -32.37 3.79
C VAL A 84 78.58 -33.76 3.68
N SER A 85 79.85 -33.87 4.03
CA SER A 85 80.53 -35.16 4.15
C SER A 85 80.08 -35.92 5.40
N LEU A 86 80.32 -37.23 5.47
CA LEU A 86 79.98 -38.03 6.65
C LEU A 86 80.63 -37.48 7.93
N ALA A 87 81.89 -37.03 7.84
CA ALA A 87 82.63 -36.46 8.97
C ALA A 87 82.06 -35.12 9.46
N GLU A 88 81.52 -34.29 8.56
CA GLU A 88 80.86 -33.03 8.91
C GLU A 88 79.47 -33.28 9.51
N TYR A 89 78.70 -34.19 8.92
CA TYR A 89 77.38 -34.59 9.46
C TYR A 89 77.50 -35.13 10.90
N GLN A 90 78.56 -35.90 11.17
CA GLN A 90 78.84 -36.42 12.51
C GLN A 90 79.07 -35.32 13.56
N LYS A 91 79.46 -34.10 13.16
CA LYS A 91 79.64 -32.96 14.07
C LYS A 91 78.35 -32.15 14.31
N LEU A 92 77.37 -32.21 13.41
CA LEU A 92 76.12 -31.44 13.50
C LEU A 92 75.19 -32.00 14.59
N LYS A 93 74.65 -31.15 15.46
CA LYS A 93 73.77 -31.57 16.57
C LYS A 93 72.43 -30.84 16.61
N THR A 94 72.31 -29.69 15.95
CA THR A 94 71.14 -28.83 16.04
C THR A 94 70.23 -29.06 14.85
N SER A 95 68.95 -29.32 15.10
CA SER A 95 67.95 -29.37 14.04
C SER A 95 67.78 -28.00 13.37
N VAL A 96 67.53 -28.02 12.07
CA VAL A 96 67.17 -26.84 11.29
C VAL A 96 65.77 -26.34 11.66
N VAL A 97 64.89 -27.24 12.13
CA VAL A 97 63.53 -26.94 12.60
C VAL A 97 63.56 -26.68 14.10
N GLY A 98 63.82 -25.42 14.47
CA GLY A 98 63.95 -25.01 15.88
C GLY A 98 62.64 -24.71 16.61
N SER A 99 61.54 -24.49 15.87
CA SER A 99 60.21 -24.21 16.41
C SER A 99 59.13 -24.53 15.38
N ASP A 100 57.87 -24.57 15.82
CA ASP A 100 56.70 -24.73 14.94
C ASP A 100 56.60 -23.63 13.86
N ALA A 101 57.14 -22.43 14.15
CA ALA A 101 57.22 -21.28 13.25
C ALA A 101 58.31 -21.40 12.16
N TYR A 102 59.00 -22.55 12.06
CA TYR A 102 60.01 -22.76 11.01
C TYR A 102 59.40 -22.75 9.60
N PHE A 103 58.22 -23.35 9.46
CA PHE A 103 57.51 -23.44 8.18
C PHE A 103 56.65 -22.20 8.00
N THR A 104 57.02 -21.39 7.03
CA THR A 104 56.36 -20.12 6.77
C THR A 104 55.84 -20.05 5.34
N ALA A 105 54.86 -19.18 5.13
CA ALA A 105 54.34 -18.89 3.81
C ALA A 105 54.15 -17.40 3.61
N ASP A 106 54.19 -16.97 2.35
CA ASP A 106 53.86 -15.61 1.95
C ASP A 106 52.44 -15.59 1.36
N THR A 107 51.68 -14.55 1.67
CA THR A 107 50.33 -14.35 1.16
C THR A 107 50.30 -13.23 0.13
N ALA A 108 49.56 -13.42 -0.95
CA ALA A 108 49.33 -12.41 -1.97
C ALA A 108 47.88 -12.40 -2.43
N LEU A 109 47.41 -11.26 -2.90
CA LEU A 109 46.10 -11.07 -3.49
C LEU A 109 46.27 -10.73 -4.98
N LEU A 110 45.59 -11.46 -5.85
CA LEU A 110 45.49 -11.15 -7.26
C LEU A 110 44.43 -10.07 -7.44
N HIS A 111 44.86 -8.90 -7.93
CA HIS A 111 44.00 -7.76 -8.19
C HIS A 111 44.36 -7.17 -9.56
N ARG A 112 43.38 -7.10 -10.47
CA ARG A 112 43.55 -6.64 -11.86
C ARG A 112 44.77 -7.31 -12.53
N GLU A 113 44.81 -8.64 -12.51
CA GLU A 113 45.89 -9.47 -13.06
C GLU A 113 47.29 -9.30 -12.42
N ILE A 114 47.41 -8.50 -11.34
CA ILE A 114 48.69 -8.25 -10.64
C ILE A 114 48.63 -8.85 -9.23
N TRP A 115 49.68 -9.57 -8.84
CA TRP A 115 49.83 -10.12 -7.48
C TRP A 115 50.41 -9.08 -6.52
N TYR A 116 49.66 -8.74 -5.48
CA TYR A 116 50.09 -7.86 -4.39
C TYR A 116 50.35 -8.67 -3.13
N THR A 117 51.58 -8.63 -2.62
CA THR A 117 51.94 -9.24 -1.34
C THR A 117 51.17 -8.58 -0.19
N LYS A 118 50.60 -9.40 0.70
CA LYS A 118 49.77 -8.95 1.84
C LYS A 118 50.43 -9.21 3.19
N ALA A 119 51.07 -10.36 3.35
CA ALA A 119 51.88 -10.69 4.52
C ALA A 119 53.00 -11.64 4.11
N ASN A 120 54.16 -11.51 4.74
CA ASN A 120 55.31 -12.39 4.54
C ASN A 120 55.59 -13.19 5.80
N ASN A 121 56.11 -14.40 5.62
CA ASN A 121 56.49 -15.31 6.69
C ASN A 121 55.38 -15.59 7.72
N ILE A 122 54.14 -15.82 7.28
CA ILE A 122 53.08 -16.29 8.18
C ILE A 122 53.36 -17.73 8.59
N ASP A 123 53.06 -18.07 9.85
CA ASP A 123 53.25 -19.43 10.36
C ASP A 123 52.26 -20.38 9.67
N VAL A 124 52.78 -21.39 8.98
CA VAL A 124 51.94 -22.43 8.36
C VAL A 124 51.36 -23.35 9.43
N PHE A 125 52.14 -23.64 10.46
CA PHE A 125 51.73 -24.53 11.53
C PHE A 125 51.68 -23.81 12.87
N LYS A 126 50.47 -23.38 13.25
CA LYS A 126 50.19 -22.87 14.59
C LYS A 126 49.49 -23.95 15.41
N LYS A 127 50.11 -24.34 16.53
CA LYS A 127 49.54 -25.35 17.43
C LYS A 127 48.30 -24.80 18.12
N ILE A 128 47.21 -25.57 18.08
CA ILE A 128 45.95 -25.28 18.78
C ILE A 128 45.73 -26.37 19.83
N GLU A 129 45.50 -25.96 21.08
CA GLU A 129 45.25 -26.90 22.17
C GLU A 129 44.05 -27.80 21.85
N GLY A 130 44.28 -29.11 21.83
CA GLY A 130 43.23 -30.12 21.59
C GLY A 130 42.76 -30.28 20.14
N ALA A 131 43.28 -29.51 19.18
CA ALA A 131 42.82 -29.52 17.78
C ALA A 131 43.94 -29.66 16.73
N GLY A 132 45.16 -30.00 17.15
CA GLY A 132 46.30 -30.19 16.25
C GLY A 132 46.92 -28.87 15.79
N TYR A 133 47.20 -28.75 14.50
CA TYR A 133 47.79 -27.55 13.90
C TYR A 133 46.84 -26.88 12.92
N GLN A 134 46.88 -25.55 12.84
CA GLN A 134 46.11 -24.74 11.89
C GLN A 134 46.98 -23.66 11.25
N THR A 135 46.60 -23.22 10.05
CA THR A 135 47.04 -21.92 9.51
C THR A 135 45.91 -20.92 9.67
N GLN A 136 46.22 -19.72 10.17
CA GLN A 136 45.27 -18.62 10.26
C GLN A 136 45.91 -17.34 9.73
N PHE A 137 45.26 -16.68 8.77
CA PHE A 137 45.70 -15.39 8.27
C PHE A 137 44.52 -14.56 7.77
N SER A 138 44.72 -13.25 7.78
CA SER A 138 43.72 -12.29 7.32
C SER A 138 44.28 -11.49 6.16
N ILE A 139 43.43 -11.23 5.17
CA ILE A 139 43.74 -10.33 4.06
C ILE A 139 42.75 -9.18 4.12
N SER A 140 43.27 -7.96 4.07
CA SER A 140 42.48 -6.77 3.88
C SER A 140 42.57 -6.26 2.45
N ASN A 141 41.44 -5.79 1.94
CA ASN A 141 41.35 -5.05 0.70
C ASN A 141 41.06 -3.58 1.02
N MET A 142 41.95 -2.70 0.54
CA MET A 142 41.82 -1.26 0.72
C MET A 142 41.12 -0.59 -0.48
N ASN A 143 40.77 -1.37 -1.50
CA ASN A 143 40.15 -0.87 -2.72
C ASN A 143 38.64 -1.08 -2.66
N ASP A 144 37.88 0.00 -2.85
CA ASP A 144 36.41 0.02 -2.78
C ASP A 144 35.71 -0.42 -4.09
N GLU A 145 36.42 -1.11 -4.99
CA GLU A 145 35.89 -1.58 -6.26
C GLU A 145 35.58 -3.08 -6.25
N SER A 146 34.34 -3.44 -6.55
CA SER A 146 33.90 -4.83 -6.72
C SER A 146 34.49 -5.47 -7.99
N GLY A 147 34.67 -6.79 -7.97
CA GLY A 147 35.06 -7.56 -9.17
C GLY A 147 36.52 -7.38 -9.62
N THR A 148 37.34 -6.69 -8.84
CA THR A 148 38.73 -6.40 -9.20
C THR A 148 39.74 -7.40 -8.65
N SER A 149 39.36 -8.16 -7.62
CA SER A 149 40.19 -9.20 -7.00
C SER A 149 39.71 -10.57 -7.46
N GLU A 150 40.61 -11.53 -7.63
CA GLU A 150 40.26 -12.82 -8.27
C GLU A 150 40.69 -14.05 -7.47
N ALA A 151 41.83 -13.97 -6.78
CA ALA A 151 42.39 -15.09 -6.05
C ALA A 151 43.32 -14.63 -4.92
N ILE A 152 43.41 -15.44 -3.87
CA ILE A 152 44.42 -15.34 -2.82
C ILE A 152 45.45 -16.43 -3.08
N ARG A 153 46.74 -16.12 -3.01
CA ARG A 153 47.84 -17.08 -3.12
C ARG A 153 48.58 -17.17 -1.81
N LEU A 154 48.85 -18.40 -1.40
CA LEU A 154 49.74 -18.77 -0.32
C LEU A 154 50.96 -19.47 -0.93
N THR A 155 52.15 -18.92 -0.78
CA THR A 155 53.40 -19.45 -1.33
C THR A 155 54.26 -20.00 -0.20
N PHE A 156 54.62 -21.28 -0.25
CA PHE A 156 55.41 -21.93 0.79
C PHE A 156 56.90 -21.56 0.69
N ASN A 157 57.48 -21.04 1.77
CA ASN A 157 58.83 -20.44 1.74
C ASN A 157 59.96 -21.46 1.87
N GLN A 158 59.64 -22.67 2.30
CA GLN A 158 60.56 -23.80 2.47
C GLN A 158 60.04 -25.03 1.71
N SER A 159 60.80 -26.12 1.65
CA SER A 159 60.25 -27.45 1.38
C SER A 159 59.79 -28.08 2.70
N SER A 160 59.00 -29.15 2.65
CA SER A 160 58.73 -29.98 3.84
C SER A 160 59.94 -30.85 4.24
N LEU A 161 61.15 -30.54 3.77
CA LEU A 161 62.40 -31.28 4.01
C LEU A 161 62.45 -32.72 3.49
N GLN A 162 61.45 -33.15 2.72
CA GLN A 162 61.44 -34.41 1.97
C GLN A 162 62.62 -34.58 1.00
N ASP A 163 63.18 -33.46 0.51
CA ASP A 163 64.34 -33.42 -0.36
C ASP A 163 65.65 -33.64 0.41
N ALA A 164 65.68 -33.32 1.71
CA ALA A 164 66.80 -33.61 2.59
C ALA A 164 66.70 -35.01 3.23
N TYR A 165 65.49 -35.57 3.37
CA TYR A 165 65.23 -36.80 4.10
C TYR A 165 66.03 -38.03 3.63
N PRO A 166 66.05 -38.43 2.34
CA PRO A 166 66.81 -39.61 1.90
C PRO A 166 68.31 -39.51 2.18
N LYS A 167 68.87 -38.30 2.03
CA LYS A 167 70.28 -38.01 2.30
C LYS A 167 70.57 -38.09 3.79
N LEU A 168 69.75 -37.46 4.61
CA LEU A 168 69.85 -37.49 6.08
C LEU A 168 69.71 -38.92 6.61
N TYR A 169 68.75 -39.70 6.10
CA TYR A 169 68.53 -41.09 6.48
C TYR A 169 69.76 -41.96 6.14
N THR A 170 70.31 -41.82 4.94
CA THR A 170 71.52 -42.53 4.52
C THR A 170 72.74 -42.15 5.36
N LEU A 171 72.93 -40.85 5.64
CA LEU A 171 74.03 -40.36 6.48
C LEU A 171 73.91 -40.82 7.94
N ALA A 172 72.68 -40.87 8.48
CA ALA A 172 72.41 -41.41 9.81
C ALA A 172 72.80 -42.89 9.90
N LEU A 173 72.35 -43.72 8.95
CA LEU A 173 72.68 -45.16 8.92
C LEU A 173 74.16 -45.45 8.64
N SER A 174 74.84 -44.58 7.91
CA SER A 174 76.28 -44.71 7.61
C SER A 174 77.17 -44.15 8.73
N SER A 175 76.60 -43.52 9.76
CA SER A 175 77.36 -42.92 10.86
C SER A 175 77.76 -43.94 11.92
N ASN A 176 78.85 -43.68 12.66
CA ASN A 176 79.28 -44.57 13.74
C ASN A 176 78.22 -44.61 14.84
N SER A 177 77.77 -45.81 15.21
CA SER A 177 76.76 -46.06 16.24
C SER A 177 77.08 -45.44 17.59
N GLU A 178 78.38 -45.27 17.92
CA GLU A 178 78.83 -44.64 19.17
C GLU A 178 78.52 -43.12 19.25
N LEU A 179 78.25 -42.47 18.12
CA LEU A 179 77.93 -41.04 18.06
C LEU A 179 76.45 -40.73 18.32
N GLY A 180 75.60 -41.75 18.45
CA GLY A 180 74.19 -41.60 18.83
C GLY A 180 73.39 -40.69 17.89
N LYS A 181 73.65 -40.75 16.57
CA LYS A 181 72.92 -39.93 15.59
C LYS A 181 71.48 -40.39 15.49
N LEU A 182 70.55 -39.44 15.58
CA LEU A 182 69.14 -39.71 15.40
C LEU A 182 68.86 -40.08 13.94
N ILE A 183 68.14 -41.17 13.75
CA ILE A 183 67.55 -41.49 12.46
C ILE A 183 66.39 -40.49 12.24
N PRO A 184 66.39 -39.70 11.16
CA PRO A 184 65.31 -38.75 10.92
C PRO A 184 63.99 -39.50 10.70
N ASN A 185 62.90 -38.95 11.26
CA ASN A 185 61.54 -39.43 10.95
C ASN A 185 61.14 -38.97 9.54
N GLU A 186 60.17 -39.65 8.93
CA GLU A 186 59.58 -39.21 7.67
C GLU A 186 58.94 -37.82 7.85
N PRO A 187 59.15 -36.87 6.92
CA PRO A 187 58.65 -35.52 7.09
C PRO A 187 57.14 -35.46 6.94
N TYR A 188 56.51 -34.58 7.71
CA TYR A 188 55.08 -34.31 7.57
C TYR A 188 54.83 -33.47 6.32
N ILE A 189 54.11 -34.06 5.37
CA ILE A 189 53.61 -33.36 4.18
C ILE A 189 52.28 -32.68 4.55
N PRO A 190 52.16 -31.35 4.41
CA PRO A 190 50.96 -30.60 4.78
C PRO A 190 49.71 -31.13 4.06
N LEU A 191 48.84 -31.80 4.80
CA LEU A 191 47.57 -32.34 4.32
C LEU A 191 46.45 -31.56 4.99
N ALA A 192 45.74 -30.71 4.26
CA ALA A 192 44.62 -29.95 4.81
C ALA A 192 43.39 -30.87 4.91
N GLU A 193 42.68 -30.82 6.05
CA GLU A 193 41.39 -31.47 6.25
C GLU A 193 40.26 -30.66 5.61
N ASP A 194 40.20 -29.37 5.93
CA ASP A 194 39.29 -28.40 5.34
C ASP A 194 39.85 -26.97 5.40
N ILE A 195 39.12 -26.07 4.75
CA ILE A 195 39.38 -24.62 4.75
C ILE A 195 38.08 -23.90 5.06
N GLU A 196 38.18 -22.85 5.86
CA GLU A 196 37.09 -21.95 6.19
C GLU A 196 37.49 -20.52 5.84
N LEU A 197 36.58 -19.80 5.18
CA LEU A 197 36.72 -18.37 4.88
C LEU A 197 35.58 -17.59 5.50
N ASN A 198 35.93 -16.56 6.26
CA ASN A 198 35.02 -15.54 6.77
C ASN A 198 35.34 -14.23 6.06
N TYR A 199 34.33 -13.45 5.67
CA TYR A 199 34.58 -12.16 5.05
C TYR A 199 33.52 -11.13 5.40
N SER A 200 33.89 -9.86 5.29
CA SER A 200 32.96 -8.73 5.39
C SER A 200 32.96 -7.91 4.12
N ALA A 201 31.79 -7.41 3.73
CA ALA A 201 31.61 -6.55 2.56
C ALA A 201 30.67 -5.39 2.88
N LYS A 202 30.93 -4.24 2.25
CA LYS A 202 30.10 -3.04 2.40
C LYS A 202 29.82 -2.41 1.05
N ASP A 203 28.59 -2.03 0.81
CA ASP A 203 28.23 -1.26 -0.37
C ASP A 203 27.20 -0.18 -0.04
N GLU A 204 27.14 0.84 -0.89
CA GLU A 204 26.21 1.94 -0.77
C GLU A 204 25.24 1.92 -1.95
N VAL A 205 23.94 1.97 -1.63
CA VAL A 205 22.87 1.93 -2.65
C VAL A 205 22.79 3.25 -3.44
N TYR A 206 23.05 4.36 -2.75
CA TYR A 206 22.96 5.71 -3.31
C TYR A 206 24.22 6.48 -2.96
N LEU A 207 24.87 7.05 -3.98
CA LEU A 207 26.06 7.88 -3.88
C LEU A 207 25.65 9.34 -4.08
N TYR A 208 25.77 10.16 -3.05
CA TYR A 208 25.51 11.59 -3.16
C TYR A 208 26.71 12.27 -3.84
N LEU A 209 26.48 12.91 -4.98
CA LEU A 209 27.52 13.71 -5.64
C LEU A 209 27.58 15.06 -4.91
N GLU A 210 28.67 15.33 -4.18
CA GLU A 210 28.87 16.56 -3.39
C GLU A 210 29.03 17.86 -4.21
N LYS A 211 28.51 17.96 -5.45
CA LYS A 211 28.80 19.09 -6.35
C LYS A 211 27.66 20.04 -6.71
N ASP A 212 26.51 19.96 -6.02
CA ASP A 212 25.49 21.01 -6.05
C ASP A 212 24.93 21.27 -4.64
N PRO A 213 24.43 22.49 -4.33
CA PRO A 213 23.84 22.81 -3.02
C PRO A 213 22.67 21.89 -2.62
N GLU A 214 22.10 21.18 -3.59
CA GLU A 214 20.97 20.26 -3.43
C GLU A 214 21.40 18.77 -3.36
N GLY A 215 22.66 18.45 -3.62
CA GLY A 215 23.23 17.10 -3.50
C GLY A 215 22.42 16.01 -4.22
N GLU A 216 22.45 15.97 -5.55
CA GLU A 216 21.77 14.91 -6.30
C GLU A 216 22.43 13.54 -6.04
N ALA A 217 21.62 12.59 -5.55
CA ALA A 217 22.06 11.22 -5.40
C ALA A 217 22.02 10.49 -6.75
N SER A 218 23.12 9.79 -7.03
CA SER A 218 23.23 8.86 -8.15
C SER A 218 23.07 7.43 -7.63
N LYS A 219 22.39 6.61 -8.41
CA LYS A 219 22.14 5.20 -8.08
C LYS A 219 23.42 4.39 -8.31
N SER A 220 23.80 3.52 -7.38
CA SER A 220 24.90 2.60 -7.61
C SER A 220 24.46 1.45 -8.53
N GLU A 221 25.34 1.01 -9.43
CA GLU A 221 25.03 -0.11 -10.34
C GLU A 221 25.02 -1.47 -9.61
N GLY A 222 25.73 -1.58 -8.48
CA GLY A 222 25.94 -2.83 -7.76
C GLY A 222 24.79 -3.27 -6.85
N VAL A 223 23.99 -2.33 -6.32
CA VAL A 223 22.89 -2.64 -5.40
C VAL A 223 21.62 -1.91 -5.82
N GLN A 224 20.57 -2.68 -6.05
CA GLN A 224 19.24 -2.16 -6.37
C GLN A 224 18.31 -2.37 -5.17
N LEU A 225 17.46 -1.37 -4.90
CA LEU A 225 16.53 -1.43 -3.77
C LEU A 225 15.08 -1.52 -4.25
N TYR A 226 14.53 -2.70 -4.01
CA TYR A 226 13.13 -3.13 -4.04
C TYR A 226 12.23 -2.42 -3.02
N HIS A 227 11.19 -1.66 -3.40
CA HIS A 227 10.04 -1.44 -2.52
C HIS A 227 8.95 -2.48 -2.80
N GLU A 228 8.53 -3.22 -1.78
CA GLU A 228 7.34 -4.08 -1.83
C GLU A 228 6.12 -3.27 -1.37
N ASP A 229 5.22 -2.96 -2.31
CA ASP A 229 4.01 -2.18 -2.10
C ASP A 229 2.77 -3.08 -2.00
N ALA A 230 1.60 -2.51 -1.73
CA ALA A 230 0.36 -3.26 -1.53
C ALA A 230 -0.04 -4.19 -2.70
N PHE A 231 0.36 -3.86 -3.94
CA PHE A 231 -0.05 -4.56 -5.16
C PHE A 231 1.12 -5.11 -5.99
N GLY A 232 2.36 -4.92 -5.53
CA GLY A 232 3.54 -5.36 -6.26
C GLY A 232 4.79 -4.56 -5.88
N GLN A 233 5.87 -4.83 -6.60
CA GLN A 233 7.19 -4.31 -6.29
C GLN A 233 7.63 -3.24 -7.28
N TYR A 234 8.43 -2.27 -6.84
CA TYR A 234 8.99 -1.28 -7.74
C TYR A 234 10.34 -0.75 -7.26
N GLU A 235 11.13 -0.35 -8.25
CA GLU A 235 12.29 0.54 -8.13
C GLU A 235 12.17 1.59 -7.04
N LYS A 236 12.85 1.50 -5.89
CA LYS A 236 12.86 2.61 -4.94
C LYS A 236 13.41 3.86 -5.64
N ASP A 237 12.63 4.94 -5.60
CA ASP A 237 13.07 6.26 -6.06
C ASP A 237 14.18 6.80 -5.14
N VAL A 238 15.25 7.29 -5.76
CA VAL A 238 16.41 7.90 -5.10
C VAL A 238 16.02 9.06 -4.19
N LYS A 239 14.96 9.81 -4.54
CA LYS A 239 14.49 10.97 -3.77
C LYS A 239 13.78 10.60 -2.47
N LEU A 240 13.29 9.37 -2.33
CA LEU A 240 12.55 8.94 -1.15
C LEU A 240 13.52 8.54 -0.04
N GLN A 241 13.38 9.18 1.13
CA GLN A 241 14.23 8.89 2.29
C GLN A 241 13.81 7.58 2.96
N GLU A 242 12.54 7.22 2.87
CA GLU A 242 11.93 6.10 3.57
C GLU A 242 12.38 4.74 3.00
N ILE A 243 12.55 3.74 3.87
CA ILE A 243 13.00 2.39 3.49
C ILE A 243 11.81 1.51 3.07
N VAL A 244 10.60 1.91 3.45
CA VAL A 244 9.35 1.23 3.12
C VAL A 244 8.41 2.21 2.40
N PRO A 245 7.50 1.73 1.53
CA PRO A 245 6.46 2.58 0.98
C PRO A 245 5.65 3.27 2.08
N VAL A 246 5.55 4.60 2.00
CA VAL A 246 4.72 5.37 2.92
C VAL A 246 3.50 5.88 2.19
N HIS A 247 2.34 5.38 2.61
CA HIS A 247 1.05 5.87 2.15
C HIS A 247 0.61 7.04 3.03
N LYS A 248 0.35 8.18 2.40
CA LYS A 248 -0.20 9.36 3.10
C LYS A 248 -1.65 9.09 3.48
N ASN A 249 -2.09 9.71 4.58
CA ASN A 249 -3.49 9.68 4.97
C ASN A 249 -4.38 10.25 3.85
N GLY A 250 -5.46 9.54 3.54
CA GLY A 250 -6.40 9.91 2.50
C GLY A 250 -7.04 8.70 1.81
N GLY A 251 -7.78 8.95 0.74
CA GLY A 251 -8.36 7.92 -0.11
C GLY A 251 -7.69 7.87 -1.49
N GLU A 252 -7.42 6.67 -1.99
CA GLU A 252 -6.89 6.43 -3.34
C GLU A 252 -7.77 5.42 -4.08
N LEU A 253 -8.16 5.75 -5.31
CA LEU A 253 -8.88 4.88 -6.23
C LEU A 253 -7.95 4.52 -7.38
N TYR A 254 -7.79 3.22 -7.64
CA TYR A 254 -6.99 2.68 -8.73
C TYR A 254 -7.90 2.03 -9.78
N ILE A 255 -7.70 2.40 -11.05
CA ILE A 255 -8.48 1.91 -12.20
C ILE A 255 -7.51 1.36 -13.24
N GLY A 256 -7.56 0.05 -13.48
CA GLY A 256 -6.81 -0.61 -14.55
C GLY A 256 -7.65 -0.67 -15.83
N LEU A 257 -7.11 -0.15 -16.93
CA LEU A 257 -7.80 -0.06 -18.22
C LEU A 257 -7.08 -0.90 -19.28
N GLU A 258 -7.85 -1.75 -19.96
CA GLU A 258 -7.41 -2.36 -21.22
C GLU A 258 -7.59 -1.32 -22.35
N ALA A 259 -6.60 -0.45 -22.50
CA ALA A 259 -6.61 0.64 -23.47
C ALA A 259 -5.26 0.77 -24.17
N THR A 260 -5.24 1.46 -25.32
CA THR A 260 -4.02 1.73 -26.07
C THR A 260 -3.57 3.18 -25.89
N PRO A 261 -2.25 3.46 -25.87
CA PRO A 261 -1.74 4.82 -25.88
C PRO A 261 -2.30 5.68 -27.02
N GLN A 262 -2.32 7.00 -26.83
CA GLN A 262 -2.90 7.98 -27.78
C GLN A 262 -4.43 7.95 -27.94
N THR A 263 -5.14 7.08 -27.23
CA THR A 263 -6.61 7.08 -27.23
C THR A 263 -7.19 8.06 -26.22
N THR A 264 -8.45 8.44 -26.44
CA THR A 264 -9.24 9.19 -25.46
C THR A 264 -10.14 8.23 -24.72
N VAL A 265 -10.10 8.30 -23.40
CA VAL A 265 -10.98 7.52 -22.52
C VAL A 265 -12.01 8.46 -21.92
N SER A 266 -13.25 7.98 -21.84
CA SER A 266 -14.36 8.65 -21.19
C SER A 266 -14.90 7.71 -20.11
N LEU A 267 -14.86 8.13 -18.85
CA LEU A 267 -15.33 7.34 -17.71
C LEU A 267 -16.53 8.03 -17.07
N LEU A 268 -17.69 7.39 -17.04
CA LEU A 268 -18.77 7.80 -16.15
C LEU A 268 -18.48 7.26 -14.76
N ILE A 269 -18.33 8.15 -13.80
CA ILE A 269 -18.25 7.80 -12.39
C ILE A 269 -19.63 8.08 -11.79
N GLN A 270 -20.41 7.02 -11.59
CA GLN A 270 -21.72 7.12 -10.97
C GLN A 270 -21.56 7.17 -9.45
N MET A 271 -22.01 8.27 -8.86
CA MET A 271 -21.96 8.49 -7.41
C MET A 271 -23.32 8.24 -6.78
N LEU A 272 -23.32 7.80 -5.54
CA LEU A 272 -24.49 7.81 -4.66
C LEU A 272 -24.49 9.13 -3.90
N GLU A 273 -25.09 10.16 -4.50
CA GLU A 273 -25.07 11.53 -3.97
C GLU A 273 -25.72 11.64 -2.59
N GLY A 274 -25.11 12.41 -1.69
CA GLY A 274 -25.58 12.57 -0.30
C GLY A 274 -25.11 11.47 0.66
N SER A 275 -24.26 10.54 0.19
CA SER A 275 -23.66 9.47 1.02
C SER A 275 -22.34 9.84 1.69
N GLU A 276 -21.82 11.03 1.42
CA GLU A 276 -20.64 11.56 2.11
C GLU A 276 -20.89 11.75 3.61
N ASN A 277 -19.83 11.67 4.40
CA ASN A 277 -19.90 11.89 5.83
C ASN A 277 -19.97 13.40 6.13
N PRO A 278 -21.08 13.90 6.72
CA PRO A 278 -21.21 15.33 7.02
C PRO A 278 -20.34 15.79 8.20
N LEU A 279 -19.78 14.86 8.98
CA LEU A 279 -18.99 15.16 10.19
C LEU A 279 -17.49 15.34 9.92
N VAL A 280 -17.03 15.00 8.71
CA VAL A 280 -15.61 15.15 8.34
C VAL A 280 -15.39 16.46 7.59
N ASP A 281 -14.19 17.01 7.74
CA ASP A 281 -13.79 18.21 7.01
C ASP A 281 -13.80 17.95 5.50
N THR A 282 -14.46 18.85 4.78
CA THR A 282 -14.54 18.82 3.32
C THR A 282 -13.28 19.41 2.67
N PHE A 283 -13.24 19.32 1.35
CA PHE A 283 -12.24 19.98 0.50
C PHE A 283 -12.30 21.50 0.64
N SER A 284 -11.14 22.14 0.80
CA SER A 284 -11.04 23.59 0.62
C SER A 284 -11.21 23.97 -0.86
N ASP A 285 -11.44 25.25 -1.16
CA ASP A 285 -11.72 25.71 -2.53
C ASP A 285 -10.62 25.33 -3.54
N LYS A 286 -9.36 25.32 -3.09
CA LYS A 286 -8.19 25.00 -3.92
C LYS A 286 -7.81 23.52 -3.94
N GLU A 287 -8.48 22.69 -3.15
CA GLU A 287 -8.23 21.25 -3.12
C GLU A 287 -9.10 20.52 -4.14
N PHE A 288 -8.48 19.58 -4.87
CA PHE A 288 -9.12 18.75 -5.88
C PHE A 288 -8.64 17.31 -5.76
N ILE A 289 -9.34 16.41 -6.44
CA ILE A 289 -8.87 15.04 -6.63
C ILE A 289 -7.72 15.06 -7.63
N GLU A 290 -6.55 14.61 -7.20
CA GLU A 290 -5.34 14.52 -8.01
C GLU A 290 -5.44 13.27 -8.89
N TRP A 291 -5.30 13.43 -10.20
CA TRP A 291 -5.33 12.34 -11.16
C TRP A 291 -3.92 12.05 -11.65
N SER A 292 -3.53 10.78 -11.63
CA SER A 292 -2.22 10.32 -12.13
C SER A 292 -2.39 9.10 -13.01
N ILE A 293 -1.44 8.88 -13.92
CA ILE A 293 -1.32 7.69 -14.76
C ILE A 293 0.02 7.01 -14.49
N LEU A 294 0.03 5.68 -14.44
CA LEU A 294 1.23 4.91 -14.19
C LEU A 294 2.03 4.76 -15.49
N SER A 295 3.34 5.01 -15.44
CA SER A 295 4.28 4.72 -16.53
C SER A 295 5.63 4.33 -15.93
N GLY A 296 6.19 3.18 -16.32
CA GLY A 296 7.47 2.70 -15.82
C GLY A 296 7.56 2.64 -14.30
N ASN A 297 6.52 2.11 -13.63
CA ASN A 297 6.34 2.07 -12.16
C ASN A 297 6.26 3.44 -11.43
N THR A 298 6.26 4.55 -12.17
CA THR A 298 6.16 5.91 -11.61
C THR A 298 4.82 6.55 -11.93
N TRP A 299 4.29 7.33 -10.98
CA TRP A 299 3.03 8.06 -11.18
C TRP A 299 3.31 9.39 -11.85
N VAL A 300 2.74 9.58 -13.03
CA VAL A 300 2.83 10.82 -13.82
C VAL A 300 1.52 11.59 -13.66
N ASP A 301 1.59 12.91 -13.49
CA ASP A 301 0.41 13.76 -13.38
C ASP A 301 -0.43 13.71 -14.68
N LEU A 302 -1.73 13.49 -14.53
CA LEU A 302 -2.69 13.41 -15.64
C LEU A 302 -3.46 14.72 -15.83
N SER A 303 -3.34 15.69 -14.91
CA SER A 303 -4.16 16.91 -14.90
C SER A 303 -4.14 17.67 -16.24
N GLY A 304 -2.97 17.80 -16.87
CA GLY A 304 -2.80 18.46 -18.18
C GLY A 304 -3.45 17.73 -19.36
N ASN A 305 -3.80 16.46 -19.19
CA ASN A 305 -4.40 15.61 -20.21
C ASN A 305 -5.91 15.37 -19.99
N ILE A 306 -6.48 15.89 -18.90
CA ILE A 306 -7.92 15.85 -18.64
C ILE A 306 -8.61 16.87 -19.54
N LEU A 307 -9.53 16.38 -20.38
CA LEU A 307 -10.34 17.17 -21.28
C LEU A 307 -11.65 17.63 -20.63
N GLN A 308 -12.18 16.83 -19.69
CA GLN A 308 -13.45 17.08 -19.01
C GLN A 308 -13.44 16.35 -17.66
N ASN A 309 -13.93 17.00 -16.61
CA ASN A 309 -14.17 16.36 -15.32
C ASN A 309 -15.39 17.00 -14.64
N GLU A 310 -16.49 16.26 -14.62
CA GLU A 310 -17.78 16.73 -14.09
C GLU A 310 -18.05 16.26 -12.66
N THR A 311 -17.19 15.43 -12.08
CA THR A 311 -17.47 14.75 -10.80
C THR A 311 -17.44 15.65 -9.55
N ARG A 312 -17.04 16.92 -9.73
CA ARG A 312 -16.86 17.94 -8.66
C ARG A 312 -16.29 17.39 -7.36
N LYS A 313 -15.05 16.89 -7.42
CA LYS A 313 -14.35 16.29 -6.26
C LYS A 313 -15.02 15.01 -5.73
N PHE A 314 -15.67 14.26 -6.61
CA PHE A 314 -16.45 13.04 -6.28
C PHE A 314 -17.63 13.32 -5.33
N LEU A 315 -18.28 14.47 -5.50
CA LEU A 315 -19.49 14.84 -4.78
C LEU A 315 -20.76 14.70 -5.63
N GLU A 316 -20.62 14.54 -6.94
CA GLU A 316 -21.71 14.29 -7.87
C GLU A 316 -21.30 13.32 -8.97
N SER A 317 -22.29 12.69 -9.59
CA SER A 317 -22.06 11.81 -10.74
C SER A 317 -21.59 12.62 -11.94
N GLY A 318 -20.61 12.12 -12.69
CA GLY A 318 -20.09 12.87 -13.82
C GLY A 318 -19.13 12.09 -14.70
N ILE A 319 -18.88 12.63 -15.90
CA ILE A 319 -17.91 12.07 -16.83
C ILE A 319 -16.53 12.68 -16.60
N VAL A 320 -15.52 11.81 -16.53
CA VAL A 320 -14.10 12.18 -16.58
C VAL A 320 -13.54 11.71 -17.92
N LYS A 321 -13.10 12.65 -18.74
CA LYS A 321 -12.55 12.40 -20.07
C LYS A 321 -11.11 12.87 -20.12
N PHE A 322 -10.21 12.01 -20.58
CA PHE A 322 -8.78 12.33 -20.67
C PHE A 322 -8.14 11.61 -21.85
N LYS A 323 -7.00 12.14 -22.29
CA LYS A 323 -6.19 11.55 -23.36
C LYS A 323 -4.98 10.83 -22.79
N ILE A 324 -4.75 9.59 -23.22
CA ILE A 324 -3.56 8.83 -22.85
C ILE A 324 -2.39 9.30 -23.73
N SER A 325 -1.29 9.70 -23.10
CA SER A 325 -0.06 10.12 -23.81
C SER A 325 0.58 8.96 -24.58
N LYS A 326 1.42 9.28 -25.57
CA LYS A 326 2.13 8.26 -26.37
C LYS A 326 3.17 7.50 -25.54
N ASP A 327 3.75 8.18 -24.56
CA ASP A 327 4.93 7.73 -23.82
C ASP A 327 4.58 6.92 -22.57
N ILE A 328 3.32 6.46 -22.47
CA ILE A 328 2.87 5.61 -21.36
C ILE A 328 3.29 4.17 -21.63
N ASP A 329 4.10 3.64 -20.72
CA ASP A 329 4.50 2.24 -20.70
C ASP A 329 3.45 1.41 -19.95
N THR A 330 3.06 0.28 -20.55
CA THR A 330 2.16 -0.70 -19.94
C THR A 330 2.93 -1.81 -19.21
N ASN A 331 4.26 -1.82 -19.31
CA ASN A 331 5.10 -2.73 -18.56
C ASN A 331 5.39 -2.19 -17.15
N HIS A 332 4.95 -2.92 -16.14
CA HIS A 332 5.23 -2.56 -14.75
C HIS A 332 5.08 -3.74 -13.80
N THR A 333 5.82 -3.66 -12.71
CA THR A 333 5.84 -4.65 -11.62
C THR A 333 5.06 -4.19 -10.38
N ARG A 334 4.63 -2.93 -10.36
CA ARG A 334 3.89 -2.32 -9.24
C ARG A 334 2.42 -2.70 -9.18
N PHE A 335 1.83 -3.00 -10.33
CA PHE A 335 0.45 -3.45 -10.52
C PHE A 335 0.40 -4.52 -11.61
N THR A 336 -0.76 -5.14 -11.82
CA THR A 336 -0.98 -6.14 -12.88
C THR A 336 -0.53 -5.60 -14.23
N ASP A 337 0.45 -6.28 -14.82
CA ASP A 337 1.10 -5.92 -16.08
C ASP A 337 0.13 -5.91 -17.28
N GLY A 338 0.43 -5.10 -18.30
CA GLY A 338 -0.33 -5.04 -19.56
C GLY A 338 -1.61 -4.19 -19.53
N LEU A 339 -1.92 -3.54 -18.40
CA LEU A 339 -3.04 -2.60 -18.25
C LEU A 339 -2.52 -1.17 -18.09
N ILE A 340 -3.31 -0.19 -18.50
CA ILE A 340 -3.03 1.22 -18.20
C ILE A 340 -3.68 1.56 -16.86
N TRP A 341 -2.85 1.85 -15.86
CA TRP A 341 -3.33 2.19 -14.52
C TRP A 341 -3.48 3.69 -14.32
N ILE A 342 -4.63 4.07 -13.79
CA ILE A 342 -4.95 5.45 -13.42
C ILE A 342 -5.28 5.48 -11.94
N ARG A 343 -4.81 6.53 -11.27
CA ARG A 343 -5.07 6.78 -9.86
C ARG A 343 -5.79 8.11 -9.69
N ALA A 344 -6.85 8.10 -8.90
CA ALA A 344 -7.48 9.29 -8.36
C ALA A 344 -7.18 9.36 -6.86
N LYS A 345 -6.54 10.43 -6.39
CA LYS A 345 -6.06 10.58 -5.03
C LYS A 345 -6.69 11.78 -4.34
N SER A 346 -7.10 11.58 -3.10
CA SER A 346 -7.58 12.62 -2.19
C SER A 346 -6.67 12.72 -0.97
N GLN A 347 -6.39 13.95 -0.52
CA GLN A 347 -5.73 14.21 0.76
C GLN A 347 -6.72 14.22 1.94
N ARG A 348 -8.03 14.17 1.65
CA ARG A 348 -9.11 14.10 2.65
C ARG A 348 -9.44 12.65 2.97
N SER A 349 -10.15 12.45 4.08
CA SER A 349 -10.70 11.15 4.46
C SER A 349 -11.50 10.53 3.32
N TYR A 350 -11.46 9.21 3.17
CA TYR A 350 -12.12 8.49 2.09
C TYR A 350 -13.65 8.64 2.11
N ASP A 351 -14.23 9.00 3.25
CA ASP A 351 -15.66 9.23 3.45
C ASP A 351 -16.06 10.72 3.32
N ALA A 352 -15.12 11.60 2.97
CA ALA A 352 -15.41 12.99 2.60
C ALA A 352 -16.00 13.13 1.19
N VAL A 353 -16.01 12.05 0.40
CA VAL A 353 -16.60 11.96 -0.94
C VAL A 353 -17.84 11.08 -0.91
N CYS A 354 -18.68 11.17 -1.94
CA CYS A 354 -19.79 10.24 -2.10
C CYS A 354 -19.27 8.81 -2.37
N LYS A 355 -20.09 7.80 -2.06
CA LYS A 355 -19.82 6.41 -2.43
C LYS A 355 -19.98 6.22 -3.93
N ILE A 356 -19.08 5.45 -4.55
CA ILE A 356 -19.16 5.08 -5.96
C ILE A 356 -20.17 3.93 -6.11
N GLN A 357 -21.17 4.10 -6.96
CA GLN A 357 -22.09 3.02 -7.35
C GLN A 357 -21.56 2.18 -8.51
N GLY A 358 -20.87 2.83 -9.45
CA GLY A 358 -20.34 2.16 -10.63
C GLY A 358 -19.43 3.06 -11.46
N ILE A 359 -18.53 2.45 -12.20
CA ILE A 359 -17.63 3.13 -13.14
C ILE A 359 -17.82 2.48 -14.51
N TYR A 360 -18.16 3.28 -15.52
CA TYR A 360 -18.46 2.79 -16.87
C TYR A 360 -17.55 3.45 -17.89
N THR A 361 -16.98 2.65 -18.78
CA THR A 361 -16.07 3.11 -19.82
C THR A 361 -16.84 3.55 -21.06
N GLN A 362 -16.22 4.45 -21.84
CA GLN A 362 -16.74 5.00 -23.10
C GLN A 362 -18.14 5.61 -22.97
N ALA A 363 -18.41 6.22 -21.81
CA ALA A 363 -19.68 6.87 -21.55
C ALA A 363 -19.78 8.24 -22.24
N VAL A 364 -21.00 8.59 -22.66
CA VAL A 364 -21.35 9.89 -23.24
C VAL A 364 -22.72 10.33 -22.73
N LEU A 365 -22.93 11.64 -22.61
CA LEU A 365 -24.24 12.19 -22.28
C LEU A 365 -25.12 12.23 -23.54
N ALA A 366 -26.32 11.64 -23.45
CA ALA A 366 -27.33 11.71 -24.49
C ALA A 366 -28.50 12.59 -24.01
N THR A 367 -28.93 13.53 -24.85
CA THR A 367 -30.04 14.45 -24.53
C THR A 367 -31.30 14.06 -25.30
N PHE A 368 -32.45 14.19 -24.64
CA PHE A 368 -33.73 13.94 -25.28
C PHE A 368 -34.02 15.02 -26.33
N GLN A 369 -34.34 14.58 -27.55
CA GLN A 369 -34.82 15.44 -28.63
C GLN A 369 -36.30 15.13 -28.90
N ASN A 370 -37.17 16.10 -28.63
CA ASN A 370 -38.59 15.93 -28.91
C ASN A 370 -38.86 15.97 -30.43
N LYS A 371 -39.45 14.90 -30.97
CA LYS A 371 -39.91 14.75 -32.36
C LYS A 371 -41.37 14.31 -32.37
N ASP A 372 -42.21 15.06 -31.66
CA ASP A 372 -43.61 14.71 -31.35
C ASP A 372 -43.74 13.36 -30.61
N ASN A 373 -42.79 13.12 -29.71
CA ASN A 373 -42.79 11.91 -28.87
C ASN A 373 -43.80 12.05 -27.73
N ASP A 374 -44.19 10.91 -27.15
CA ASP A 374 -44.92 10.91 -25.90
C ASP A 374 -44.07 11.52 -24.77
N LEU A 375 -44.62 12.54 -24.12
CA LEU A 375 -43.96 13.27 -23.05
C LEU A 375 -44.27 12.69 -21.67
N SER A 376 -45.11 11.63 -21.58
CA SER A 376 -45.54 10.94 -20.35
C SER A 376 -44.40 10.64 -19.35
N HIS A 377 -43.21 10.39 -19.88
CA HIS A 377 -42.04 9.95 -19.13
C HIS A 377 -41.23 11.11 -18.50
N LEU A 378 -41.44 12.38 -18.88
CA LEU A 378 -40.55 13.47 -18.47
C LEU A 378 -40.55 13.74 -16.95
N ASN A 379 -41.64 13.42 -16.24
CA ASN A 379 -41.77 13.67 -14.80
C ASN A 379 -41.01 12.65 -13.96
N ASN A 380 -41.03 11.38 -14.37
CA ASN A 380 -40.36 10.29 -13.66
C ASN A 380 -38.99 9.97 -14.25
N GLY A 381 -38.65 10.56 -15.40
CA GLY A 381 -37.54 10.15 -16.23
C GLY A 381 -37.84 8.84 -16.98
N LEU A 382 -36.99 8.55 -17.96
CA LEU A 382 -36.91 7.26 -18.60
C LEU A 382 -36.22 6.28 -17.64
N GLY A 383 -36.83 5.12 -17.39
CA GLY A 383 -36.24 4.10 -16.53
C GLY A 383 -34.89 3.60 -17.04
N ALA A 384 -34.07 3.07 -16.13
CA ALA A 384 -32.82 2.40 -16.45
C ALA A 384 -33.02 1.28 -17.49
N GLU A 385 -31.97 1.01 -18.25
CA GLU A 385 -31.85 -0.03 -19.27
C GLU A 385 -32.87 0.08 -20.43
N THR A 386 -33.60 1.20 -20.53
CA THR A 386 -34.60 1.38 -21.60
C THR A 386 -33.94 1.58 -22.96
N ILE A 387 -32.85 2.36 -23.03
CA ILE A 387 -32.11 2.59 -24.28
C ILE A 387 -31.12 1.44 -24.51
N SER A 388 -31.45 0.56 -25.46
CA SER A 388 -30.67 -0.64 -25.79
C SER A 388 -30.11 -0.67 -27.22
N LYS A 389 -30.49 0.30 -28.08
CA LYS A 389 -30.06 0.35 -29.48
C LYS A 389 -30.02 1.77 -30.04
N LEU A 390 -29.17 1.97 -31.05
CA LEU A 390 -29.13 3.20 -31.84
C LEU A 390 -30.21 3.19 -32.93
N ILE A 391 -30.73 4.38 -33.29
CA ILE A 391 -31.65 4.55 -34.43
C ILE A 391 -30.94 4.17 -35.73
N THR A 392 -29.78 4.79 -35.98
CA THR A 392 -28.90 4.46 -37.10
C THR A 392 -27.79 3.55 -36.60
N ARG A 393 -27.71 2.33 -37.14
CA ARG A 393 -26.67 1.37 -36.77
C ARG A 393 -25.29 1.89 -37.17
N VAL A 394 -24.37 1.94 -36.22
CA VAL A 394 -22.95 2.21 -36.46
C VAL A 394 -22.19 0.88 -36.35
N PRO A 395 -21.60 0.34 -37.44
CA PRO A 395 -20.99 -1.00 -37.44
C PRO A 395 -19.91 -1.21 -36.38
N GLN A 396 -19.18 -0.16 -35.99
CA GLN A 396 -18.13 -0.18 -34.98
C GLN A 396 -18.68 -0.24 -33.54
N VAL A 397 -19.96 0.05 -33.33
CA VAL A 397 -20.61 0.01 -32.01
C VAL A 397 -21.30 -1.33 -31.85
N LYS A 398 -20.76 -2.16 -30.95
CA LYS A 398 -21.31 -3.50 -30.64
C LYS A 398 -22.66 -3.41 -29.92
N SER A 399 -22.79 -2.52 -28.94
CA SER A 399 -23.98 -2.34 -28.12
C SER A 399 -24.00 -0.96 -27.47
N VAL A 400 -25.17 -0.52 -27.04
CA VAL A 400 -25.36 0.66 -26.19
C VAL A 400 -26.26 0.28 -25.01
N ASN A 401 -25.99 0.86 -23.84
CA ASN A 401 -26.81 0.65 -22.64
C ASN A 401 -26.92 1.97 -21.87
N GLN A 402 -28.02 2.15 -21.16
CA GLN A 402 -28.31 3.25 -20.26
C GLN A 402 -28.48 2.65 -18.84
N PRO A 403 -27.42 2.52 -18.04
CA PRO A 403 -27.50 1.80 -16.76
C PRO A 403 -28.37 2.49 -15.68
N TYR A 404 -28.68 3.78 -15.84
CA TYR A 404 -29.41 4.57 -14.84
C TYR A 404 -30.56 5.36 -15.45
N ASN A 405 -31.52 5.76 -14.62
CA ASN A 405 -32.67 6.58 -15.04
C ASN A 405 -32.21 7.90 -15.67
N SER A 406 -32.98 8.41 -16.64
CA SER A 406 -32.76 9.77 -17.13
C SER A 406 -33.11 10.79 -16.04
N PHE A 407 -32.49 11.96 -16.11
CA PHE A 407 -32.66 13.04 -15.15
C PHE A 407 -33.04 14.35 -15.87
N ASP A 408 -33.37 15.38 -15.10
CA ASP A 408 -33.69 16.75 -15.54
C ASP A 408 -34.83 16.91 -16.56
N GLY A 409 -35.69 15.90 -16.69
CA GLY A 409 -36.92 16.00 -17.48
C GLY A 409 -37.90 17.01 -16.88
N LYS A 410 -38.44 17.90 -17.71
CA LYS A 410 -39.49 18.86 -17.33
C LYS A 410 -40.62 18.82 -18.35
N TYR A 411 -41.84 18.67 -17.88
CA TYR A 411 -43.01 18.80 -18.75
C TYR A 411 -43.21 20.23 -19.23
N LYS A 412 -43.98 20.34 -20.30
CA LYS A 412 -44.61 21.61 -20.63
C LYS A 412 -45.49 22.01 -19.45
N GLU A 413 -45.16 23.15 -18.85
CA GLU A 413 -45.90 23.76 -17.76
C GLU A 413 -47.40 23.85 -18.10
N THR A 414 -48.25 23.42 -17.18
CA THR A 414 -49.70 23.57 -17.30
C THR A 414 -50.12 25.02 -17.05
N ASP A 415 -51.31 25.43 -17.50
CA ASP A 415 -51.81 26.78 -17.25
C ASP A 415 -51.84 27.12 -15.76
N LEU A 416 -52.23 26.17 -14.90
CA LEU A 416 -52.26 26.37 -13.45
C LEU A 416 -50.86 26.59 -12.85
N GLU A 417 -49.87 25.78 -13.27
CA GLU A 417 -48.48 25.93 -12.83
C GLU A 417 -47.89 27.25 -13.33
N PHE A 418 -48.21 27.63 -14.57
CA PHE A 418 -47.83 28.92 -15.14
C PHE A 418 -48.39 30.08 -14.32
N TYR A 419 -49.69 30.08 -14.02
CA TYR A 419 -50.30 31.11 -13.18
C TYR A 419 -49.70 31.14 -11.77
N ARG A 420 -49.41 29.97 -11.18
CA ARG A 420 -48.70 29.88 -9.90
C ARG A 420 -47.31 30.51 -10.01
N ARG A 421 -46.45 30.07 -10.93
CA ARG A 421 -45.09 30.57 -11.11
C ARG A 421 -45.06 32.08 -11.37
N VAL A 422 -45.99 32.61 -12.18
CA VAL A 422 -46.09 34.06 -12.43
C VAL A 422 -46.52 34.80 -11.17
N SER A 423 -47.48 34.27 -10.41
CA SER A 423 -47.95 34.89 -9.17
C SER A 423 -46.86 34.91 -8.10
N GLU A 424 -46.13 33.80 -7.95
CA GLU A 424 -44.96 33.69 -7.07
C GLU A 424 -43.88 34.69 -7.51
N ARG A 425 -43.54 34.72 -8.81
CA ARG A 425 -42.57 35.65 -9.39
C ARG A 425 -42.90 37.11 -9.10
N LEU A 426 -44.17 37.50 -9.21
CA LEU A 426 -44.63 38.87 -8.93
C LEU A 426 -44.58 39.20 -7.44
N ARG A 427 -44.78 38.20 -6.56
CA ARG A 427 -44.70 38.35 -5.11
C ARG A 427 -43.26 38.55 -4.65
N HIS A 428 -42.37 37.58 -4.93
CA HIS A 428 -40.99 37.63 -4.45
C HIS A 428 -40.09 38.54 -5.31
N LYS A 429 -40.53 38.96 -6.50
CA LYS A 429 -39.81 39.87 -7.42
C LYS A 429 -38.35 39.48 -7.69
N HIS A 430 -38.08 38.17 -7.67
CA HIS A 430 -36.73 37.61 -7.77
C HIS A 430 -35.73 38.12 -6.72
N ARG A 431 -36.21 38.32 -5.49
CA ARG A 431 -35.39 38.68 -4.34
C ARG A 431 -35.76 37.79 -3.17
N ALA A 432 -34.74 37.34 -2.45
CA ALA A 432 -34.92 36.55 -1.24
C ALA A 432 -34.98 37.50 -0.03
N ILE A 433 -36.19 37.78 0.46
CA ILE A 433 -36.43 38.74 1.55
C ILE A 433 -37.13 38.06 2.72
N THR A 434 -38.29 37.47 2.49
CA THR A 434 -39.07 36.73 3.51
C THR A 434 -38.77 35.25 3.48
N GLN A 435 -39.02 34.52 4.58
CA GLN A 435 -38.82 33.05 4.65
C GLN A 435 -39.48 32.32 3.47
N TRP A 436 -40.70 32.73 3.11
CA TRP A 436 -41.44 32.18 1.99
C TRP A 436 -40.72 32.41 0.65
N ASP A 437 -40.12 33.59 0.45
CA ASP A 437 -39.39 33.90 -0.78
C ASP A 437 -38.16 33.00 -0.92
N TYR A 438 -37.41 32.79 0.17
CA TYR A 438 -36.26 31.88 0.19
C TYR A 438 -36.66 30.46 -0.20
N GLU A 439 -37.72 29.93 0.40
CA GLU A 439 -38.20 28.57 0.16
C GLU A 439 -38.66 28.39 -1.30
N HIS A 440 -39.47 29.30 -1.83
CA HIS A 440 -40.06 29.16 -3.17
C HIS A 440 -39.04 29.45 -4.28
N LEU A 441 -38.09 30.37 -4.07
CA LEU A 441 -36.99 30.58 -5.02
C LEU A 441 -36.14 29.32 -5.22
N ILE A 442 -35.89 28.58 -4.13
CA ILE A 442 -35.13 27.33 -4.17
C ILE A 442 -35.94 26.22 -4.82
N LEU A 443 -37.20 26.01 -4.39
CA LEU A 443 -38.06 24.98 -4.95
C LEU A 443 -38.33 25.17 -6.46
N GLN A 444 -38.40 26.43 -6.91
CA GLN A 444 -38.59 26.73 -8.33
C GLN A 444 -37.35 26.38 -9.17
N GLU A 445 -36.15 26.74 -8.69
CA GLU A 445 -34.90 26.59 -9.44
C GLU A 445 -34.37 25.14 -9.39
N PHE A 446 -34.42 24.51 -8.22
CA PHE A 446 -33.83 23.20 -7.93
C PHE A 446 -34.91 22.11 -7.80
N GLN A 447 -35.24 21.46 -8.91
CA GLN A 447 -36.26 20.39 -8.95
C GLN A 447 -35.84 19.14 -8.15
N GLU A 448 -34.54 18.97 -7.94
CA GLU A 448 -33.99 17.93 -7.09
C GLU A 448 -34.31 18.15 -5.61
N VAL A 449 -34.75 19.34 -5.20
CA VAL A 449 -35.18 19.66 -3.84
C VAL A 449 -36.69 19.47 -3.73
N PHE A 450 -37.10 18.62 -2.79
CA PHE A 450 -38.52 18.35 -2.54
C PHE A 450 -39.13 19.34 -1.55
N LYS A 451 -38.39 19.70 -0.50
CA LYS A 451 -38.88 20.64 0.52
C LYS A 451 -37.75 21.49 1.08
N VAL A 452 -38.09 22.72 1.45
CA VAL A 452 -37.19 23.68 2.07
C VAL A 452 -37.84 24.22 3.34
N LYS A 453 -37.05 24.38 4.41
CA LYS A 453 -37.46 25.13 5.61
C LYS A 453 -36.48 26.27 5.84
N CYS A 454 -36.98 27.49 5.86
CA CYS A 454 -36.18 28.68 6.14
C CYS A 454 -36.27 29.09 7.61
N LEU A 455 -35.14 29.01 8.32
CA LEU A 455 -34.99 29.49 9.69
C LEU A 455 -34.35 30.88 9.66
N ASN A 456 -35.11 31.91 10.04
CA ASN A 456 -34.59 33.26 10.18
C ASN A 456 -33.72 33.39 11.45
N HIS A 457 -32.81 34.35 11.44
CA HIS A 457 -31.92 34.67 12.57
C HIS A 457 -31.21 33.45 13.14
N THR A 458 -30.83 32.50 12.29
CA THR A 458 -30.26 31.21 12.68
C THR A 458 -28.95 30.99 11.94
N SER A 459 -27.91 30.63 12.68
CA SER A 459 -26.60 30.20 12.16
C SER A 459 -26.28 28.80 12.72
N GLU A 460 -25.18 28.15 12.31
CA GLU A 460 -24.80 26.82 12.81
C GLU A 460 -24.84 26.71 14.34
N LYS A 461 -24.32 27.73 15.04
CA LYS A 461 -24.08 27.71 16.48
C LYS A 461 -25.19 28.35 17.31
N SER A 462 -26.08 29.14 16.71
CA SER A 462 -27.08 29.93 17.44
C SER A 462 -28.41 30.01 16.70
N TYR A 463 -29.50 29.92 17.45
CA TYR A 463 -30.87 30.22 17.00
C TYR A 463 -31.25 31.70 17.16
N MET A 464 -30.29 32.52 17.58
CA MET A 464 -30.39 33.97 17.75
C MET A 464 -29.15 34.60 17.14
N ALA A 465 -29.12 34.67 15.82
CA ALA A 465 -28.04 35.19 15.00
C ALA A 465 -28.61 36.16 13.94
N PRO A 466 -28.85 37.43 14.31
CA PRO A 466 -29.29 38.46 13.36
C PRO A 466 -28.33 38.54 12.15
N GLY A 467 -28.88 38.77 10.95
CA GLY A 467 -28.10 38.75 9.71
C GLY A 467 -27.81 37.35 9.15
N HIS A 468 -28.14 36.27 9.86
CA HIS A 468 -28.00 34.91 9.35
C HIS A 468 -29.35 34.25 9.05
N VAL A 469 -29.40 33.49 7.96
CA VAL A 469 -30.54 32.67 7.57
C VAL A 469 -30.04 31.25 7.34
N THR A 470 -30.67 30.26 7.96
CA THR A 470 -30.35 28.85 7.72
C THR A 470 -31.47 28.20 6.93
N LEU A 471 -31.13 27.57 5.81
CA LEU A 471 -32.04 26.89 4.90
C LEU A 471 -31.80 25.39 4.99
N MET A 472 -32.80 24.64 5.43
CA MET A 472 -32.75 23.20 5.38
C MET A 472 -33.38 22.71 4.10
N VAL A 473 -32.68 21.84 3.37
CA VAL A 473 -33.17 21.28 2.11
C VAL A 473 -33.27 19.77 2.22
N VAL A 474 -34.37 19.22 1.70
CA VAL A 474 -34.63 17.78 1.63
C VAL A 474 -34.76 17.39 0.16
N PRO A 475 -33.99 16.41 -0.34
CA PRO A 475 -34.04 16.05 -1.75
C PRO A 475 -35.34 15.32 -2.10
N ASN A 476 -35.67 15.37 -3.38
CA ASN A 476 -36.70 14.54 -3.97
C ASN A 476 -36.15 13.12 -4.20
N ILE A 477 -36.65 12.18 -3.41
CA ILE A 477 -36.29 10.75 -3.44
C ILE A 477 -37.15 9.92 -4.40
N LYS A 478 -38.18 10.50 -5.04
CA LYS A 478 -39.06 9.75 -5.95
C LYS A 478 -38.27 9.24 -7.15
N ASN A 479 -38.34 7.92 -7.40
CA ASN A 479 -37.64 7.25 -8.51
C ASN A 479 -36.12 7.51 -8.57
N LYS A 480 -35.49 7.86 -7.43
CA LYS A 480 -34.04 8.08 -7.31
C LYS A 480 -33.42 7.10 -6.33
N ASN A 481 -32.17 6.72 -6.61
CA ASN A 481 -31.36 5.90 -5.70
C ASN A 481 -30.85 6.77 -4.55
N ALA A 482 -31.65 6.93 -3.49
CA ALA A 482 -31.22 7.60 -2.25
C ALA A 482 -30.34 6.67 -1.40
N PHE A 483 -29.30 7.21 -0.75
CA PHE A 483 -28.41 6.42 0.11
C PHE A 483 -29.13 5.88 1.35
N ASP A 484 -29.89 6.74 1.99
CA ASP A 484 -30.76 6.39 3.12
C ASP A 484 -32.12 7.04 2.85
N VAL A 485 -33.13 6.21 2.61
CA VAL A 485 -34.48 6.65 2.26
C VAL A 485 -35.18 7.32 3.46
N TYR A 486 -34.82 6.92 4.70
CA TYR A 486 -35.34 7.53 5.93
C TYR A 486 -34.66 8.86 6.22
N GLN A 487 -33.38 8.99 5.86
CA GLN A 487 -32.56 10.17 6.11
C GLN A 487 -32.04 10.77 4.79
N PRO A 488 -32.93 11.26 3.91
CA PRO A 488 -32.54 11.73 2.59
C PRO A 488 -31.65 12.97 2.67
N ARG A 489 -30.53 12.98 1.95
CA ARG A 489 -29.58 14.11 1.96
C ARG A 489 -29.24 14.52 0.55
N VAL A 490 -29.09 15.82 0.34
CA VAL A 490 -28.45 16.35 -0.86
C VAL A 490 -26.94 16.29 -0.71
N SER A 491 -26.23 16.14 -1.81
CA SER A 491 -24.77 16.24 -1.81
C SER A 491 -24.31 17.64 -1.42
N ARG A 492 -23.10 17.73 -0.88
CA ARG A 492 -22.47 19.01 -0.56
C ARG A 492 -22.26 19.91 -1.78
N ALA A 493 -22.05 19.33 -2.96
CA ALA A 493 -21.99 20.09 -4.21
C ALA A 493 -23.33 20.82 -4.48
N SER A 494 -24.45 20.14 -4.28
CA SER A 494 -25.79 20.72 -4.41
C SER A 494 -26.06 21.76 -3.34
N LEU A 495 -25.68 21.53 -2.08
CA LEU A 495 -25.78 22.54 -1.01
C LEU A 495 -25.05 23.84 -1.39
N ASN A 496 -23.80 23.74 -1.84
CA ASN A 496 -23.00 24.90 -2.26
C ASN A 496 -23.65 25.63 -3.45
N LYS A 497 -24.18 24.89 -4.42
CA LYS A 497 -24.88 25.46 -5.59
C LYS A 497 -26.12 26.25 -5.17
N ILE A 498 -26.94 25.69 -4.28
CA ILE A 498 -28.15 26.34 -3.75
C ILE A 498 -27.75 27.57 -2.92
N GLN A 499 -26.72 27.45 -2.09
CA GLN A 499 -26.21 28.54 -1.25
C GLN A 499 -25.70 29.71 -2.07
N ASN A 500 -24.93 29.46 -3.13
CA ASN A 500 -24.44 30.52 -4.01
C ASN A 500 -25.60 31.22 -4.72
N TYR A 501 -26.53 30.46 -5.30
CA TYR A 501 -27.70 31.01 -5.97
C TYR A 501 -28.53 31.93 -5.06
N ILE A 502 -28.80 31.50 -3.83
CA ILE A 502 -29.68 32.27 -2.95
C ILE A 502 -29.01 33.53 -2.38
N ASN A 503 -27.69 33.49 -2.18
CA ASN A 503 -26.91 34.65 -1.75
C ASN A 503 -26.73 35.69 -2.87
N GLU A 504 -26.87 35.32 -4.14
CA GLU A 504 -26.94 36.29 -5.24
C GLU A 504 -28.28 37.07 -5.25
N LEU A 505 -29.31 36.54 -4.61
CA LEU A 505 -30.68 37.09 -4.61
C LEU A 505 -31.09 37.79 -3.31
N ASN A 506 -30.31 37.62 -2.24
CA ASN A 506 -30.56 38.25 -0.95
C ASN A 506 -29.85 39.62 -0.83
N THR A 507 -29.83 40.20 0.37
CA THR A 507 -29.22 41.51 0.62
C THR A 507 -27.79 41.37 1.13
N LEU A 508 -26.95 42.39 0.91
CA LEU A 508 -25.55 42.45 1.40
C LEU A 508 -25.39 42.35 2.92
N HIS A 509 -26.47 42.47 3.70
CA HIS A 509 -26.47 42.38 5.16
C HIS A 509 -26.90 40.99 5.67
N VAL A 510 -27.21 40.05 4.78
CA VAL A 510 -27.70 38.72 5.13
C VAL A 510 -26.80 37.65 4.53
N GLU A 511 -26.37 36.72 5.36
CA GLU A 511 -25.68 35.51 4.94
C GLU A 511 -26.63 34.33 5.07
N ALA A 512 -26.99 33.73 3.93
CA ALA A 512 -27.79 32.52 3.89
C ALA A 512 -26.88 31.30 3.82
N GLN A 513 -27.09 30.36 4.74
CA GLN A 513 -26.43 29.07 4.76
C GLN A 513 -27.41 27.97 4.40
N VAL A 514 -27.00 27.01 3.58
CA VAL A 514 -27.83 25.86 3.20
C VAL A 514 -27.26 24.59 3.82
N ILE A 515 -28.09 23.83 4.53
CA ILE A 515 -27.69 22.62 5.23
C ILE A 515 -28.65 21.46 4.94
N ASN A 516 -28.15 20.24 5.09
CA ASN A 516 -29.02 19.09 5.30
C ASN A 516 -29.65 19.18 6.70
N PRO A 517 -30.90 18.72 6.90
CA PRO A 517 -31.49 18.63 8.23
C PRO A 517 -30.76 17.59 9.09
N ASN A 518 -30.76 17.81 10.40
CA ASN A 518 -30.33 16.80 11.36
C ASN A 518 -31.44 15.75 11.52
N TYR A 519 -31.11 14.48 11.41
CA TYR A 519 -32.10 13.43 11.61
C TYR A 519 -32.05 12.89 13.04
N LYS A 520 -33.21 12.83 13.71
CA LYS A 520 -33.37 12.30 15.06
C LYS A 520 -34.20 11.03 14.98
N GLU A 521 -33.57 9.90 15.31
CA GLU A 521 -34.19 8.59 15.16
C GLU A 521 -35.14 8.32 16.34
N ALA A 522 -36.40 8.06 16.01
CA ALA A 522 -37.46 7.66 16.94
C ALA A 522 -37.65 6.14 16.87
N LYS A 523 -37.20 5.46 17.92
CA LYS A 523 -37.43 4.03 18.13
C LYS A 523 -38.67 3.85 18.99
N VAL A 524 -39.54 2.95 18.55
CA VAL A 524 -40.78 2.59 19.26
C VAL A 524 -40.55 1.23 19.88
N GLU A 525 -40.87 1.09 21.16
CA GLU A 525 -40.99 -0.19 21.85
C GLU A 525 -42.48 -0.40 22.12
N ALA A 526 -43.06 -1.44 21.52
CA ALA A 526 -44.48 -1.75 21.63
C ALA A 526 -44.70 -3.19 22.07
N LYS A 527 -45.53 -3.39 23.08
CA LYS A 527 -46.08 -4.70 23.47
C LYS A 527 -47.55 -4.75 23.10
N VAL A 528 -47.91 -5.71 22.27
CA VAL A 528 -49.26 -5.82 21.72
C VAL A 528 -49.77 -7.25 21.79
N LYS A 529 -51.09 -7.43 21.70
CA LYS A 529 -51.70 -8.72 21.41
C LYS A 529 -52.38 -8.65 20.04
N PHE A 530 -52.26 -9.73 19.27
CA PHE A 530 -52.95 -9.88 18.00
C PHE A 530 -54.19 -10.77 18.14
N PHE A 531 -55.19 -10.59 17.28
CA PHE A 531 -56.34 -11.50 17.26
C PHE A 531 -55.89 -12.93 16.93
N GLU A 532 -56.55 -13.92 17.53
CA GLU A 532 -56.19 -15.36 17.44
C GLU A 532 -56.06 -15.90 16.01
N GLN A 533 -56.74 -15.28 15.05
CA GLN A 533 -56.74 -15.66 13.64
C GLN A 533 -55.50 -15.21 12.84
N TYR A 534 -54.59 -14.44 13.45
CA TYR A 534 -53.39 -13.89 12.81
C TYR A 534 -52.10 -14.51 13.36
N ASP A 535 -51.14 -14.80 12.47
CA ASP A 535 -49.85 -15.39 12.84
C ASP A 535 -48.93 -14.35 13.51
N GLU A 536 -48.55 -14.60 14.77
CA GLU A 536 -47.79 -13.63 15.55
C GLU A 536 -46.41 -13.33 14.95
N ALA A 537 -45.72 -14.33 14.39
CA ALA A 537 -44.37 -14.14 13.83
C ALA A 537 -44.37 -13.27 12.56
N PHE A 538 -45.38 -13.45 11.71
CA PHE A 538 -45.59 -12.60 10.53
C PHE A 538 -45.99 -11.17 10.94
N TYR A 539 -46.98 -11.03 11.82
CA TYR A 539 -47.53 -9.71 12.16
C TYR A 539 -46.63 -8.87 13.07
N LEU A 540 -45.67 -9.46 13.79
CA LEU A 540 -44.59 -8.68 14.41
C LEU A 540 -43.76 -7.95 13.36
N LYS A 541 -43.39 -8.61 12.25
CA LYS A 541 -42.66 -7.96 11.15
C LYS A 541 -43.53 -6.90 10.46
N GLN A 542 -44.80 -7.21 10.24
CA GLN A 542 -45.75 -6.27 9.64
C GLN A 542 -45.94 -5.03 10.52
N LEU A 543 -46.04 -5.19 11.85
CA LEU A 543 -46.16 -4.09 12.80
C LEU A 543 -44.92 -3.19 12.80
N ASP A 544 -43.71 -3.77 12.77
CA ASP A 544 -42.48 -3.00 12.61
C ASP A 544 -42.51 -2.15 11.33
N GLU A 545 -42.94 -2.73 10.20
CA GLU A 545 -43.10 -2.00 8.93
C GLU A 545 -44.19 -0.92 8.98
N ASP A 546 -45.32 -1.17 9.64
CA ASP A 546 -46.41 -0.20 9.73
C ASP A 546 -46.10 0.95 10.70
N ILE A 547 -45.27 0.73 11.72
CA ILE A 547 -44.69 1.80 12.55
C ILE A 547 -43.70 2.64 11.72
N LYS A 548 -42.85 2.01 10.91
CA LYS A 548 -41.92 2.74 10.03
C LYS A 548 -42.65 3.65 9.06
N LYS A 549 -43.70 3.14 8.41
CA LYS A 549 -44.57 3.91 7.51
C LYS A 549 -45.26 5.08 8.19
N TYR A 550 -45.68 4.90 9.45
CA TYR A 550 -46.34 5.96 10.21
C TYR A 550 -45.38 7.12 10.51
N ILE A 551 -44.16 6.82 11.00
CA ILE A 551 -43.20 7.86 11.39
C ILE A 551 -42.52 8.49 10.16
N SER A 552 -42.23 7.70 9.12
CA SER A 552 -41.53 8.16 7.92
C SER A 552 -42.28 7.79 6.63
N PRO A 553 -43.46 8.39 6.39
CA PRO A 553 -44.34 8.02 5.27
C PRO A 553 -43.70 8.23 3.89
N TRP A 554 -42.80 9.22 3.79
CA TRP A 554 -42.06 9.51 2.55
C TRP A 554 -41.14 8.38 2.11
N ALA A 555 -40.75 7.47 3.02
CA ALA A 555 -39.85 6.38 2.68
C ALA A 555 -40.55 5.22 1.95
N PHE A 556 -41.88 5.18 1.94
CA PHE A 556 -42.67 4.05 1.44
C PHE A 556 -43.71 4.41 0.37
N THR A 557 -44.11 5.69 0.29
CA THR A 557 -45.19 6.11 -0.61
C THR A 557 -44.78 7.29 -1.47
N ASP A 558 -45.08 7.21 -2.76
CA ASP A 558 -44.77 8.24 -3.76
C ASP A 558 -45.57 9.54 -3.58
N SER A 559 -46.55 9.57 -2.67
CA SER A 559 -47.57 10.62 -2.60
C SER A 559 -47.54 11.50 -1.35
N ASN A 560 -46.81 11.13 -0.29
CA ASN A 560 -46.96 11.82 0.99
C ASN A 560 -45.89 12.90 1.20
N GLU A 561 -46.34 14.10 1.58
CA GLU A 561 -45.46 15.23 1.88
C GLU A 561 -44.64 14.98 3.14
N ILE A 562 -43.32 15.19 3.05
CA ILE A 562 -42.44 15.29 4.23
C ILE A 562 -42.84 16.54 5.00
N ASP A 563 -43.42 16.41 6.18
CA ASP A 563 -43.68 17.58 7.03
C ASP A 563 -42.45 17.88 7.93
N PHE A 564 -41.96 19.12 7.89
CA PHE A 564 -40.88 19.57 8.78
C PHE A 564 -41.38 19.85 10.20
N ASN A 565 -42.70 19.83 10.40
CA ASN A 565 -43.35 20.03 11.69
C ASN A 565 -43.98 18.73 12.20
N VAL A 566 -43.47 17.54 11.81
CA VAL A 566 -43.90 16.26 12.40
C VAL A 566 -43.52 16.27 13.86
N VAL A 567 -44.49 16.65 14.67
CA VAL A 567 -44.51 16.41 16.09
C VAL A 567 -45.06 15.00 16.27
N LEU A 568 -44.27 14.11 16.87
CA LEU A 568 -44.72 12.75 17.09
C LEU A 568 -45.62 12.73 18.34
N ASN A 569 -46.92 12.64 18.11
CA ASN A 569 -47.91 12.51 19.18
C ASN A 569 -48.10 11.04 19.55
N VAL A 570 -47.75 10.68 20.78
CA VAL A 570 -47.80 9.30 21.28
C VAL A 570 -49.24 8.75 21.24
N ASN A 571 -50.23 9.57 21.58
CA ASN A 571 -51.64 9.14 21.58
C ASN A 571 -52.16 8.89 20.16
N GLN A 572 -51.69 9.67 19.17
CA GLN A 572 -52.05 9.42 17.77
C GLN A 572 -51.40 8.13 17.25
N LEU A 573 -50.16 7.85 17.63
CA LEU A 573 -49.50 6.59 17.31
C LEU A 573 -50.25 5.40 17.95
N VAL A 574 -50.62 5.48 19.22
CA VAL A 574 -51.42 4.44 19.90
C VAL A 574 -52.74 4.21 19.18
N ASN A 575 -53.51 5.27 18.89
CA ASN A 575 -54.77 5.16 18.15
C ASN A 575 -54.58 4.57 16.75
N TYR A 576 -53.49 4.91 16.05
CA TYR A 576 -53.15 4.30 14.76
C TYR A 576 -52.90 2.79 14.92
N LEU A 577 -52.14 2.39 15.93
CA LEU A 577 -51.84 0.99 16.20
C LEU A 577 -53.10 0.19 16.60
N GLU A 578 -54.02 0.77 17.37
CA GLU A 578 -55.31 0.16 17.73
C GLU A 578 -56.24 -0.04 16.52
N GLN A 579 -56.11 0.79 15.48
CA GLN A 579 -56.92 0.67 14.27
C GLN A 579 -56.40 -0.38 13.28
N LEU A 580 -55.23 -0.98 13.54
CA LEU A 580 -54.70 -2.04 12.69
C LEU A 580 -55.55 -3.30 12.86
N HIS A 581 -56.11 -3.80 11.75
CA HIS A 581 -57.06 -4.92 11.70
C HIS A 581 -56.59 -6.25 12.34
N TYR A 582 -55.31 -6.35 12.67
CA TYR A 582 -54.68 -7.52 13.29
C TYR A 582 -54.31 -7.33 14.76
N VAL A 583 -54.39 -6.10 15.29
CA VAL A 583 -54.12 -5.77 16.71
C VAL A 583 -55.41 -5.87 17.51
N ASP A 584 -55.39 -6.64 18.60
CA ASP A 584 -56.49 -6.77 19.56
C ASP A 584 -56.41 -5.67 20.63
N TYR A 585 -55.29 -5.59 21.35
CA TYR A 585 -55.00 -4.52 22.29
C TYR A 585 -53.50 -4.23 22.40
N ILE A 586 -53.20 -3.08 23.01
CA ILE A 586 -51.85 -2.59 23.25
C ILE A 586 -51.62 -2.52 24.76
N ASP A 587 -50.55 -3.16 25.23
CA ASP A 587 -50.17 -3.18 26.66
C ASP A 587 -49.26 -1.99 26.98
N GLU A 588 -48.20 -1.79 26.19
CA GLU A 588 -47.20 -0.76 26.46
C GLU A 588 -46.65 -0.16 25.16
N VAL A 589 -46.53 1.17 25.11
CA VAL A 589 -45.81 1.89 24.04
C VAL A 589 -44.84 2.87 24.66
N LYS A 590 -43.56 2.74 24.31
CA LYS A 590 -42.49 3.68 24.66
C LYS A 590 -41.83 4.19 23.40
N ILE A 591 -41.40 5.45 23.43
CA ILE A 591 -40.65 6.04 22.34
C ILE A 591 -39.32 6.53 22.88
N LEU A 592 -38.24 6.11 22.22
CA LEU A 592 -36.89 6.56 22.48
C LEU A 592 -36.41 7.39 21.29
N VAL A 593 -36.01 8.62 21.54
CA VAL A 593 -35.36 9.47 20.54
C VAL A 593 -33.87 9.46 20.81
N ASN A 594 -33.06 8.99 19.86
CA ASN A 594 -31.62 8.77 20.04
C ASN A 594 -31.27 8.00 21.33
N ASN A 595 -32.02 6.92 21.61
CA ASN A 595 -31.92 6.08 22.82
C ASN A 595 -32.27 6.79 24.15
N VAL A 596 -32.89 7.97 24.12
CA VAL A 596 -33.42 8.65 25.30
C VAL A 596 -34.93 8.48 25.35
N LEU A 597 -35.42 7.84 26.42
CA LEU A 597 -36.85 7.63 26.65
C LEU A 597 -37.58 8.97 26.77
N GLN A 598 -38.58 9.18 25.90
CA GLN A 598 -39.43 10.36 25.92
C GLN A 598 -40.61 10.13 26.87
N LYS A 599 -40.85 11.11 27.75
CA LYS A 599 -41.96 11.06 28.73
C LYS A 599 -43.14 11.96 28.38
N GLN A 600 -42.96 12.82 27.39
CA GLN A 600 -44.00 13.74 26.93
C GLN A 600 -44.89 13.03 25.90
N SER A 601 -46.19 13.33 25.92
CA SER A 601 -47.15 12.84 24.93
C SER A 601 -46.92 13.46 23.55
N LEU A 602 -46.23 14.60 23.51
CA LEU A 602 -45.91 15.35 22.31
C LEU A 602 -44.39 15.45 22.20
N ILE A 603 -43.80 14.76 21.22
CA ILE A 603 -42.35 14.69 21.04
C ILE A 603 -41.96 15.65 19.92
N GLU A 604 -41.26 16.71 20.31
CA GLU A 604 -40.72 17.73 19.41
C GLU A 604 -39.20 17.65 19.34
N VAL A 605 -38.64 18.03 18.19
CA VAL A 605 -37.19 18.15 17.99
C VAL A 605 -36.82 19.60 17.71
N ASP A 606 -35.53 19.91 17.82
CA ASP A 606 -35.04 21.26 17.55
C ASP A 606 -35.34 21.70 16.10
N PRO A 607 -35.43 23.02 15.83
CA PRO A 607 -35.87 23.51 14.51
C PRO A 607 -35.02 23.08 13.33
N LYS A 608 -33.77 22.64 13.55
CA LYS A 608 -32.86 22.11 12.52
C LYS A 608 -32.96 20.60 12.34
N SER A 609 -33.85 19.94 13.08
CA SER A 609 -33.97 18.49 13.10
C SER A 609 -35.29 18.02 12.51
N ILE A 610 -35.28 16.79 11.97
CA ILE A 610 -36.45 16.04 11.51
C ILE A 610 -36.50 14.72 12.29
N LEU A 611 -37.67 14.38 12.84
CA LEU A 611 -37.91 13.06 13.42
C LEU A 611 -38.06 12.02 12.32
N VAL A 612 -37.35 10.90 12.45
CA VAL A 612 -37.38 9.80 11.49
C VAL A 612 -37.55 8.47 12.21
N SER A 613 -38.12 7.49 11.52
CA SER A 613 -38.26 6.13 12.03
C SER A 613 -36.89 5.48 12.28
N ALA A 614 -36.82 4.65 13.31
CA ALA A 614 -35.73 3.71 13.48
C ALA A 614 -35.73 2.64 12.40
N LYS A 615 -34.54 2.16 12.00
CA LYS A 615 -34.44 1.06 11.03
C LYS A 615 -35.07 -0.24 11.54
N GLN A 616 -35.19 -0.36 12.86
CA GLN A 616 -35.87 -1.46 13.53
C GLN A 616 -36.48 -0.97 14.85
N HIS A 617 -37.76 -1.28 15.04
CA HIS A 617 -38.51 -1.07 16.27
C HIS A 617 -38.48 -2.34 17.14
N ILE A 618 -38.77 -2.19 18.44
CA ILE A 618 -38.83 -3.33 19.37
C ILE A 618 -40.30 -3.66 19.57
N VAL A 619 -40.76 -4.68 18.85
CA VAL A 619 -42.14 -5.16 18.93
C VAL A 619 -42.16 -6.52 19.61
N GLY A 620 -43.09 -6.71 20.55
CA GLY A 620 -43.24 -7.95 21.29
C GLY A 620 -44.70 -8.28 21.56
N ILE A 621 -44.95 -9.56 21.82
CA ILE A 621 -46.27 -10.04 22.25
C ILE A 621 -46.36 -9.82 23.77
N THR A 622 -47.52 -9.35 24.23
CA THR A 622 -47.79 -9.27 25.67
C THR A 622 -48.32 -10.60 26.22
N ASP A 623 -47.84 -10.96 27.41
CA ASP A 623 -48.35 -12.07 28.23
C ASP A 623 -49.46 -11.62 29.19
N GLN A 624 -49.74 -10.31 29.28
CA GLN A 624 -50.79 -9.79 30.15
C GLN A 624 -52.16 -10.08 29.56
N ILE A 625 -52.98 -10.85 30.25
CA ILE A 625 -54.38 -11.05 29.92
C ILE A 625 -55.14 -9.79 30.33
N CYS A 626 -55.76 -9.10 29.35
CA CYS A 626 -56.66 -8.00 29.64
C CYS A 626 -57.89 -8.58 30.38
N ILE A 627 -58.10 -8.18 31.64
CA ILE A 627 -59.23 -8.62 32.49
C ILE A 627 -60.49 -7.84 32.13
#